data_AF-A0A536AFT0-F1
#
_entry.id   AF-A0A536AFT0-F1
#
_cell.length_a   1.000
_cell.length_b   1.000
_cell.length_c   1.000
_cell.angle_alpha   90.00
_cell.angle_beta   90.00
_cell.angle_gamma   90.00
#
_symmetry.space_group_name_H-M   'P 1'
#
loop_
_entity.id
_entity.type
_entity.pdbx_description
1 polymer ?
#
loop_
_entity_poly.entity_id
_entity_poly.type
_entity_poly.pdbx_seq_one_letter_code
_entity_poly.pdbx_strand_id
1 'polypeptide(L)'
;MPSTRKWIYQFSEGSAKMRDLLGGKGAGAAEMTKAGMPVPPGFTITTEACRAYYSSGGKFPKGLWEQVLPNLKVLERKAKKKFGDPKDPLLVSVRSGAKFSMPGMMDTVLNLGLNEETTQGLAKLTSDERFALDARRRFVQMFGKTVKGIDGEKFEHALQEAKQKAGVKTDPELKPQQLRALVAEFLRIYKEETGRDFPSDPVEQLRDAIDAVFKSWNTDRAKTYRRLERIPDDLGTAVNVQMMVFGNMGDTSGTGVAFTRNPIIGSKELYGDYLANAQGEDVVAGVRDTEPISALKKHMPKVYTQFERYAR
;
A
#
# COMPACT_ATOMS: atom_id res chain seq x y z
N MET A 1 8.70 28.65 -23.43
CA MET A 1 9.23 27.35 -22.99
C MET A 1 8.16 26.30 -23.23
N PRO A 2 8.46 25.12 -23.81
CA PRO A 2 7.45 24.08 -23.93
C PRO A 2 6.97 23.72 -22.50
N SER A 3 5.67 23.85 -22.27
CA SER A 3 5.04 23.55 -20.99
C SER A 3 5.43 22.13 -20.55
N THR A 4 6.17 22.02 -19.45
CA THR A 4 6.49 20.71 -18.86
C THR A 4 5.19 20.08 -18.39
N ARG A 5 4.77 18.98 -19.02
CA ARG A 5 3.53 18.27 -18.69
C ARG A 5 3.51 17.89 -17.21
N LYS A 6 2.40 18.18 -16.52
CA LYS A 6 2.22 17.86 -15.10
C LYS A 6 1.85 16.39 -14.96
N TRP A 7 2.76 15.60 -14.39
CA TRP A 7 2.60 14.16 -14.24
C TRP A 7 2.03 13.74 -12.89
N ILE A 8 2.11 14.62 -11.89
CA ILE A 8 1.79 14.31 -10.48
C ILE A 8 0.86 15.35 -9.90
N TYR A 9 -0.14 14.88 -9.17
CA TYR A 9 -1.10 15.70 -8.43
C TYR A 9 -1.11 15.27 -6.97
N GLN A 10 -0.91 16.19 -6.05
CA GLN A 10 -1.22 15.98 -4.64
C GLN A 10 -2.72 15.68 -4.51
N PHE A 11 -3.14 14.91 -3.51
CA PHE A 11 -4.58 14.68 -3.30
C PHE A 11 -5.38 15.99 -3.13
N SER A 12 -4.76 17.03 -2.57
CA SER A 12 -5.36 18.37 -2.45
C SER A 12 -5.57 19.11 -3.78
N GLU A 13 -4.97 18.64 -4.88
CA GLU A 13 -5.08 19.26 -6.21
C GLU A 13 -6.06 18.53 -7.14
N GLY A 14 -6.55 17.35 -6.72
CA GLY A 14 -7.45 16.53 -7.52
C GLY A 14 -8.93 16.72 -7.18
N SER A 15 -9.79 15.96 -7.86
CA SER A 15 -11.21 15.80 -7.52
C SER A 15 -11.79 14.55 -8.20
N ALA A 16 -13.01 14.17 -7.82
CA ALA A 16 -13.73 13.07 -8.45
C ALA A 16 -13.89 13.22 -9.98
N LYS A 17 -13.92 14.47 -10.49
CA LYS A 17 -14.03 14.78 -11.93
C LYS A 17 -12.78 14.40 -12.72
N MET A 18 -11.63 14.22 -12.05
CA MET A 18 -10.35 13.90 -12.69
C MET A 18 -10.09 12.38 -12.76
N ARG A 19 -11.15 11.56 -12.68
CA ARG A 19 -11.06 10.09 -12.66
C ARG A 19 -10.30 9.50 -13.85
N ASP A 20 -10.38 10.13 -15.02
CA ASP A 20 -9.69 9.67 -16.22
C ASP A 20 -8.17 9.87 -16.12
N LEU A 21 -7.75 10.91 -15.40
CA LEU A 21 -6.35 11.30 -15.21
C LEU A 21 -5.72 10.65 -13.97
N LEU A 22 -6.46 10.57 -12.86
CA LEU A 22 -5.98 10.10 -11.55
C LEU A 22 -6.40 8.66 -11.22
N GLY A 23 -7.21 8.05 -12.08
CA GLY A 23 -7.87 6.78 -11.78
C GLY A 23 -8.93 6.91 -10.68
N GLY A 24 -9.66 5.83 -10.44
CA GLY A 24 -10.73 5.78 -9.43
C GLY A 24 -10.20 6.02 -8.01
N LYS A 25 -9.09 5.36 -7.63
CA LYS A 25 -8.52 5.49 -6.28
C LYS A 25 -7.93 6.88 -6.03
N GLY A 26 -7.20 7.44 -6.99
CA GLY A 26 -6.59 8.76 -6.84
C GLY A 26 -7.63 9.88 -6.83
N ALA A 27 -8.61 9.82 -7.74
CA ALA A 27 -9.73 10.77 -7.74
C ALA A 27 -10.58 10.67 -6.47
N GLY A 28 -10.82 9.45 -5.95
CA GLY A 28 -11.52 9.25 -4.69
C GLY A 28 -10.76 9.80 -3.47
N ALA A 29 -9.45 9.53 -3.37
CA ALA A 29 -8.62 10.08 -2.30
C ALA A 29 -8.57 11.62 -2.35
N ALA A 30 -8.52 12.19 -3.54
CA ALA A 30 -8.58 13.64 -3.73
C ALA A 30 -9.93 14.23 -3.33
N GLU A 31 -11.04 13.60 -3.71
CA GLU A 31 -12.39 14.06 -3.34
C GLU A 31 -12.58 14.01 -1.81
N MET A 32 -12.19 12.91 -1.17
CA MET A 32 -12.25 12.77 0.29
C MET A 32 -11.37 13.81 1.00
N THR A 33 -10.17 14.08 0.47
CA THR A 33 -9.27 15.12 1.01
C THR A 33 -9.92 16.50 0.91
N LYS A 34 -10.55 16.80 -0.23
CA LYS A 34 -11.25 18.08 -0.46
C LYS A 34 -12.48 18.24 0.43
N ALA A 35 -13.16 17.14 0.75
CA ALA A 35 -14.29 17.09 1.68
C ALA A 35 -13.87 17.20 3.16
N GLY A 36 -12.57 17.31 3.47
CA GLY A 36 -12.08 17.42 4.85
C GLY A 36 -12.08 16.11 5.63
N MET A 37 -12.12 14.96 4.94
CA MET A 37 -11.94 13.65 5.58
C MET A 37 -10.48 13.46 6.00
N PRO A 38 -10.20 12.64 7.03
CA PRO A 38 -8.85 12.41 7.57
C PRO A 38 -8.06 11.45 6.67
N VAL A 39 -7.90 11.79 5.39
CA VAL A 39 -7.16 11.00 4.42
C VAL A 39 -5.67 11.19 4.68
N PRO A 40 -4.88 10.12 4.88
CA PRO A 40 -3.43 10.22 4.96
C PRO A 40 -2.88 10.93 3.72
N PRO A 41 -1.95 11.90 3.88
CA PRO A 41 -1.47 12.69 2.75
C PRO A 41 -0.80 11.78 1.70
N GLY A 42 -0.86 12.21 0.46
CA GLY A 42 -0.33 11.47 -0.67
C GLY A 42 -0.47 12.24 -1.97
N PHE A 43 0.01 11.61 -3.04
CA PHE A 43 -0.08 12.11 -4.39
C PHE A 43 -0.35 10.97 -5.39
N THR A 44 -0.86 11.35 -6.56
CA THR A 44 -1.16 10.46 -7.66
C THR A 44 -0.28 10.81 -8.86
N ILE A 45 0.42 9.82 -9.38
CA ILE A 45 1.07 9.85 -10.70
C ILE A 45 0.01 9.44 -11.72
N THR A 46 -0.19 10.28 -12.74
CA THR A 46 -1.33 10.20 -13.66
C THR A 46 -1.33 8.98 -14.57
N THR A 47 -2.50 8.63 -15.10
CA THR A 47 -2.65 7.64 -16.19
C THR A 47 -1.90 8.07 -17.46
N GLU A 48 -1.79 9.38 -17.70
CA GLU A 48 -0.98 9.95 -18.79
C GLU A 48 0.49 9.58 -18.68
N ALA A 49 1.05 9.60 -17.47
CA ALA A 49 2.44 9.19 -17.24
C ALA A 49 2.64 7.70 -17.61
N CYS A 50 1.66 6.85 -17.31
CA CYS A 50 1.66 5.44 -17.71
C CYS A 50 1.62 5.27 -19.24
N ARG A 51 0.76 6.01 -19.95
CA ARG A 51 0.73 5.99 -21.42
C ARG A 51 2.05 6.45 -22.03
N ALA A 52 2.62 7.52 -21.48
CA ALA A 52 3.91 8.05 -21.92
C ALA A 52 5.07 7.10 -21.60
N TYR A 53 5.00 6.34 -20.50
CA TYR A 53 5.94 5.28 -20.16
C TYR A 53 6.00 4.20 -21.24
N TYR A 54 4.84 3.70 -21.69
CA TYR A 54 4.78 2.72 -22.78
C TYR A 54 5.20 3.31 -24.12
N SER A 55 4.80 4.55 -24.41
CA SER A 55 5.24 5.26 -25.63
C SER A 55 6.75 5.49 -25.68
N SER A 56 7.42 5.48 -24.51
CA SER A 56 8.87 5.63 -24.36
C SER A 56 9.62 4.29 -24.27
N GLY A 57 8.97 3.18 -24.67
CA GLY A 57 9.58 1.85 -24.65
C GLY A 57 9.77 1.26 -23.26
N GLY A 58 8.86 1.57 -22.32
CA GLY A 58 8.94 1.08 -20.94
C GLY A 58 9.96 1.84 -20.08
N LYS A 59 10.15 3.13 -20.35
CA LYS A 59 11.01 4.03 -19.57
C LYS A 59 10.20 5.19 -19.04
N PHE A 60 10.56 5.71 -17.87
CA PHE A 60 9.90 6.90 -17.33
C PHE A 60 9.99 8.05 -18.32
N PRO A 61 8.86 8.72 -18.65
CA PRO A 61 8.87 9.86 -19.56
C PRO A 61 9.68 11.00 -18.95
N LYS A 62 10.29 11.82 -19.81
CA LYS A 62 11.10 12.97 -19.40
C LYS A 62 10.33 13.86 -18.42
N GLY A 63 10.98 14.24 -17.32
CA GLY A 63 10.39 15.12 -16.31
C GLY A 63 9.51 14.42 -15.27
N LEU A 64 9.21 13.13 -15.41
CA LEU A 64 8.42 12.41 -14.40
C LEU A 64 9.18 12.29 -13.08
N TRP A 65 10.41 11.76 -13.13
CA TRP A 65 11.17 11.52 -11.90
C TRP A 65 11.55 12.82 -11.19
N GLU A 66 11.83 13.86 -11.96
CA GLU A 66 12.08 15.21 -11.50
C GLU A 66 10.85 15.83 -10.80
N GLN A 67 9.64 15.34 -11.09
CA GLN A 67 8.42 15.71 -10.36
C GLN A 67 8.15 14.84 -9.13
N VAL A 68 8.58 13.56 -9.13
CA VAL A 68 8.37 12.65 -7.98
C VAL A 68 9.05 13.19 -6.73
N LEU A 69 10.33 13.55 -6.82
CA LEU A 69 11.11 13.96 -5.64
C LEU A 69 10.55 15.23 -4.96
N PRO A 70 10.21 16.32 -5.67
CA PRO A 70 9.56 17.48 -5.05
C PRO A 70 8.19 17.15 -4.43
N ASN A 71 7.39 16.29 -5.06
CA ASN A 71 6.09 15.87 -4.51
C ASN A 71 6.24 15.01 -3.26
N LEU A 72 7.29 14.19 -3.19
CA LEU A 72 7.67 13.48 -1.97
C LEU A 72 8.08 14.44 -0.86
N LYS A 73 8.81 15.53 -1.18
CA LYS A 73 9.10 16.60 -0.19
C LYS A 73 7.86 17.31 0.32
N VAL A 74 6.83 17.50 -0.52
CA VAL A 74 5.53 18.02 -0.07
C VAL A 74 4.87 17.03 0.89
N LEU A 75 4.90 15.73 0.57
CA LEU A 75 4.38 14.68 1.43
C LEU A 75 5.08 14.64 2.79
N GLU A 76 6.41 14.68 2.83
CA GLU A 76 7.20 14.75 4.07
C GLU A 76 6.78 15.93 4.95
N ARG A 77 6.63 17.14 4.37
CA ARG A 77 6.19 18.32 5.12
C ARG A 77 4.79 18.16 5.71
N LYS A 78 3.85 17.60 4.94
CA LYS A 78 2.47 17.34 5.40
C LYS A 78 2.43 16.26 6.49
N ALA A 79 3.25 15.22 6.34
CA ALA A 79 3.36 14.12 7.28
C ALA A 79 4.15 14.46 8.54
N LYS A 80 4.95 15.54 8.52
CA LYS A 80 5.94 15.90 9.54
C LYS A 80 6.93 14.76 9.83
N LYS A 81 7.25 13.98 8.79
CA LYS A 81 8.14 12.81 8.79
C LYS A 81 9.05 12.88 7.58
N LYS A 82 10.20 12.21 7.62
CA LYS A 82 11.16 12.23 6.50
C LYS A 82 11.35 10.83 5.92
N PHE A 83 11.33 10.73 4.60
CA PHE A 83 11.45 9.46 3.89
C PHE A 83 12.88 8.92 4.03
N GLY A 84 13.01 7.73 4.61
CA GLY A 84 14.30 7.14 4.96
C GLY A 84 14.95 7.65 6.24
N ASP A 85 14.23 8.41 7.08
CA ASP A 85 14.78 8.85 8.37
C ASP A 85 14.86 7.68 9.37
N PRO A 86 16.04 7.39 9.96
CA PRO A 86 16.22 6.27 10.87
C PRO A 86 15.62 6.49 12.26
N LYS A 87 15.14 7.70 12.58
CA LYS A 87 14.49 8.04 13.85
C LYS A 87 12.99 8.17 13.71
N ASP A 88 12.53 8.89 12.68
CA ASP A 88 11.11 9.08 12.40
C ASP A 88 10.75 8.86 10.92
N PRO A 89 10.75 7.58 10.48
CA PRO A 89 10.57 7.26 9.07
C PRO A 89 9.17 7.61 8.58
N LEU A 90 9.12 8.35 7.47
CA LEU A 90 7.96 8.33 6.59
C LEU A 90 7.97 7.00 5.84
N LEU A 91 6.91 6.21 6.03
CA LEU A 91 6.64 5.01 5.24
C LEU A 91 5.46 5.29 4.32
N VAL A 92 5.48 4.73 3.12
CA VAL A 92 4.43 4.94 2.12
C VAL A 92 3.88 3.62 1.60
N SER A 93 2.63 3.66 1.13
CA SER A 93 2.06 2.64 0.27
C SER A 93 2.10 3.11 -1.18
N VAL A 94 2.31 2.16 -2.09
CA VAL A 94 2.23 2.37 -3.53
C VAL A 94 1.11 1.50 -4.07
N ARG A 95 0.08 2.16 -4.62
CA ARG A 95 -1.19 1.53 -5.02
C ARG A 95 -1.56 1.93 -6.43
N SER A 96 -1.74 0.96 -7.30
CA SER A 96 -2.32 1.19 -8.61
C SER A 96 -3.78 1.65 -8.53
N GLY A 97 -4.21 2.49 -9.47
CA GLY A 97 -5.61 2.83 -9.66
C GLY A 97 -5.90 3.20 -11.12
N ALA A 98 -6.57 2.32 -11.85
CA ALA A 98 -7.11 2.63 -13.17
C ALA A 98 -8.42 3.42 -13.06
N LYS A 99 -8.93 3.95 -14.19
CA LYS A 99 -10.24 4.63 -14.26
C LYS A 99 -11.37 3.73 -13.76
N PHE A 100 -11.38 2.49 -14.23
CA PHE A 100 -12.32 1.45 -13.82
C PHE A 100 -11.71 0.58 -12.73
N SER A 101 -12.56 0.04 -11.85
CA SER A 101 -12.11 -0.88 -10.81
C SER A 101 -11.69 -2.19 -11.46
N MET A 102 -10.52 -2.70 -11.05
CA MET A 102 -9.95 -3.96 -11.53
C MET A 102 -9.51 -4.78 -10.30
N PRO A 103 -10.45 -5.42 -9.59
CA PRO A 103 -10.16 -6.12 -8.34
C PRO A 103 -9.20 -7.30 -8.57
N GLY A 104 -8.21 -7.43 -7.68
CA GLY A 104 -7.20 -8.50 -7.75
C GLY A 104 -6.20 -8.40 -8.90
N MET A 105 -6.24 -7.32 -9.69
CA MET A 105 -5.43 -7.22 -10.91
C MET A 105 -4.09 -6.52 -10.72
N MET A 106 -3.92 -5.79 -9.61
CA MET A 106 -2.70 -5.05 -9.33
C MET A 106 -2.44 -5.03 -7.82
N ASP A 107 -1.27 -5.53 -7.46
CA ASP A 107 -0.86 -5.69 -6.07
C ASP A 107 -0.45 -4.34 -5.45
N THR A 108 -0.68 -4.23 -4.14
CA THR A 108 -0.33 -3.06 -3.34
C THR A 108 0.97 -3.33 -2.61
N VAL A 109 1.89 -2.38 -2.64
CA VAL A 109 3.09 -2.43 -1.80
C VAL A 109 2.85 -1.55 -0.58
N LEU A 110 2.84 -2.14 0.61
CA LEU A 110 2.78 -1.42 1.89
C LEU A 110 4.17 -1.31 2.52
N ASN A 111 4.30 -0.41 3.50
CA ASN A 111 5.52 -0.24 4.32
C ASN A 111 6.78 0.11 3.50
N LEU A 112 6.62 0.69 2.30
CA LEU A 112 7.74 1.10 1.46
C LEU A 112 8.51 2.23 2.15
N GLY A 113 9.83 2.07 2.18
CA GLY A 113 10.76 2.92 2.90
C GLY A 113 11.42 2.23 4.08
N LEU A 114 10.97 1.02 4.43
CA LEU A 114 11.68 0.18 5.41
C LEU A 114 13.03 -0.29 4.85
N ASN A 115 14.03 -0.28 5.72
CA ASN A 115 15.37 -0.83 5.61
C ASN A 115 15.84 -1.15 7.05
N GLU A 116 17.07 -1.61 7.24
CA GLU A 116 17.56 -1.95 8.59
C GLU A 116 17.42 -0.78 9.58
N GLU A 117 17.87 0.42 9.21
CA GLU A 117 17.88 1.59 10.09
C GLU A 117 16.47 2.11 10.41
N THR A 118 15.62 2.22 9.39
CA THR A 118 14.23 2.69 9.55
C THR A 118 13.36 1.66 10.27
N THR A 119 13.65 0.35 10.15
CA THR A 119 13.01 -0.69 10.96
C THR A 119 13.38 -0.52 12.44
N GLN A 120 14.64 -0.24 12.77
CA GLN A 120 15.05 0.06 14.14
C GLN A 120 14.42 1.36 14.66
N GLY A 121 14.30 2.39 13.81
CA GLY A 121 13.58 3.62 14.12
C GLY A 121 12.11 3.38 14.45
N LEU A 122 11.44 2.61 13.59
CA LEU A 122 10.04 2.22 13.79
C LEU A 122 9.85 1.46 15.10
N ALA A 123 10.71 0.48 15.40
CA ALA A 123 10.66 -0.28 16.66
C ALA A 123 10.75 0.62 17.90
N LYS A 124 11.63 1.63 17.86
CA LYS A 124 11.79 2.60 18.95
C LYS A 124 10.57 3.51 19.11
N LEU A 125 10.03 4.00 18.00
CA LEU A 125 8.84 4.87 18.02
C LEU A 125 7.59 4.17 18.55
N THR A 126 7.42 2.89 18.22
CA THR A 126 6.26 2.13 18.65
C THR A 126 6.47 1.43 19.98
N SER A 127 7.70 1.42 20.51
CA SER A 127 8.10 0.54 21.63
C SER A 127 7.72 -0.93 21.39
N ASP A 128 7.76 -1.35 20.12
CA ASP A 128 7.32 -2.69 19.70
C ASP A 128 8.23 -3.20 18.57
N GLU A 129 9.29 -3.92 18.97
CA GLU A 129 10.23 -4.55 18.05
C GLU A 129 9.55 -5.63 17.19
N ARG A 130 8.60 -6.37 17.76
CA ARG A 130 7.89 -7.43 17.05
C ARG A 130 7.12 -6.84 15.87
N PHE A 131 6.38 -5.76 16.09
CA PHE A 131 5.66 -5.03 15.05
C PHE A 131 6.59 -4.55 13.93
N ALA A 132 7.72 -3.93 14.27
CA ALA A 132 8.64 -3.40 13.26
C ALA A 132 9.26 -4.52 12.39
N LEU A 133 9.62 -5.66 13.00
CA LEU A 133 10.13 -6.82 12.27
C LEU A 133 9.04 -7.49 11.43
N ASP A 134 7.80 -7.58 11.92
CA ASP A 134 6.66 -8.09 11.13
C ASP A 134 6.36 -7.18 9.92
N ALA A 135 6.37 -5.86 10.11
CA ALA A 135 6.23 -4.91 9.02
C ALA A 135 7.36 -5.05 7.99
N ARG A 136 8.61 -5.30 8.46
CA ARG A 136 9.78 -5.51 7.60
C ARG A 136 9.68 -6.79 6.80
N ARG A 137 9.34 -7.94 7.40
CA ARG A 137 9.20 -9.21 6.65
C ARG A 137 8.06 -9.14 5.63
N ARG A 138 6.91 -8.57 6.00
CA ARG A 138 5.78 -8.33 5.07
C ARG A 138 6.20 -7.43 3.90
N PHE A 139 6.95 -6.37 4.18
CA PHE A 139 7.46 -5.49 3.12
C PHE A 139 8.37 -6.24 2.13
N VAL A 140 9.36 -7.00 2.63
CA VAL A 140 10.28 -7.75 1.77
C VAL A 140 9.54 -8.76 0.91
N GLN A 141 8.58 -9.49 1.48
CA GLN A 141 7.72 -10.43 0.75
C GLN A 141 6.88 -9.73 -0.32
N MET A 142 6.13 -8.67 0.05
CA MET A 142 5.29 -7.93 -0.89
C MET A 142 6.11 -7.29 -2.01
N PHE A 143 7.25 -6.69 -1.68
CA PHE A 143 8.13 -6.06 -2.66
C PHE A 143 8.78 -7.11 -3.57
N GLY A 144 9.29 -8.20 -3.03
CA GLY A 144 9.84 -9.32 -3.81
C GLY A 144 8.82 -9.88 -4.79
N LYS A 145 7.61 -10.20 -4.32
CA LYS A 145 6.53 -10.71 -5.16
C LYS A 145 6.04 -9.70 -6.20
N THR A 146 5.66 -8.52 -5.75
CA THR A 146 4.96 -7.52 -6.60
C THR A 146 5.90 -6.77 -7.53
N VAL A 147 7.07 -6.38 -7.01
CA VAL A 147 7.98 -5.46 -7.71
C VAL A 147 9.04 -6.23 -8.48
N LYS A 148 9.49 -7.38 -7.97
CA LYS A 148 10.53 -8.20 -8.60
C LYS A 148 10.00 -9.51 -9.21
N GLY A 149 8.71 -9.83 -9.05
CA GLY A 149 8.11 -11.02 -9.65
C GLY A 149 8.60 -12.33 -9.04
N ILE A 150 9.09 -12.31 -7.80
CA ILE A 150 9.51 -13.51 -7.09
C ILE A 150 8.28 -14.35 -6.74
N ASP A 151 8.39 -15.68 -6.86
CA ASP A 151 7.33 -16.59 -6.45
C ASP A 151 7.02 -16.44 -4.95
N GLY A 152 5.77 -16.12 -4.64
CA GLY A 152 5.30 -15.88 -3.28
C GLY A 152 5.39 -17.12 -2.37
N GLU A 153 5.31 -18.31 -2.96
CA GLU A 153 5.38 -19.59 -2.23
C GLU A 153 6.71 -19.76 -1.50
N LYS A 154 7.81 -19.19 -2.03
CA LYS A 154 9.13 -19.25 -1.39
C LYS A 154 9.11 -18.55 -0.02
N PHE A 155 8.47 -17.39 0.06
CA PHE A 155 8.30 -16.66 1.32
C PHE A 155 7.33 -17.36 2.27
N GLU A 156 6.25 -17.95 1.73
CA GLU A 156 5.27 -18.68 2.54
C GLU A 156 5.91 -19.94 3.16
N HIS A 157 6.65 -20.73 2.38
CA HIS A 157 7.39 -21.88 2.89
C HIS A 157 8.36 -21.48 4.02
N ALA A 158 9.15 -20.42 3.84
CA ALA A 158 10.06 -19.94 4.87
C ALA A 158 9.33 -19.48 6.16
N LEU A 159 8.15 -18.85 6.03
CA LEU A 159 7.31 -18.48 7.17
C LEU A 159 6.74 -19.73 7.89
N GLN A 160 6.28 -20.72 7.15
CA GLN A 160 5.78 -21.97 7.72
C GLN A 160 6.88 -22.74 8.46
N GLU A 161 8.08 -22.83 7.89
CA GLU A 161 9.25 -23.40 8.57
C GLU A 161 9.59 -22.65 9.86
N ALA A 162 9.55 -21.31 9.84
CA ALA A 162 9.82 -20.51 11.03
C ALA A 162 8.79 -20.78 12.13
N LYS A 163 7.50 -20.94 11.79
CA LYS A 163 6.44 -21.32 12.73
C LYS A 163 6.65 -22.72 13.30
N GLN A 164 6.98 -23.69 12.45
CA GLN A 164 7.27 -25.07 12.87
C GLN A 164 8.47 -25.12 13.82
N LYS A 165 9.58 -24.44 13.48
CA LYS A 165 10.79 -24.34 14.33
C LYS A 165 10.49 -23.65 15.66
N ALA A 166 9.54 -22.71 15.69
CA ALA A 166 9.12 -22.01 16.89
C ALA A 166 8.05 -22.75 17.71
N GLY A 167 7.45 -23.81 17.18
CA GLY A 167 6.36 -24.54 17.83
C GLY A 167 5.05 -23.75 17.96
N VAL A 168 4.80 -22.78 17.07
CA VAL A 168 3.61 -21.92 17.10
C VAL A 168 2.68 -22.23 15.92
N LYS A 169 1.39 -21.90 16.06
CA LYS A 169 0.38 -22.21 15.03
C LYS A 169 0.11 -21.02 14.11
N THR A 170 0.28 -19.81 14.62
CA THR A 170 -0.15 -18.58 13.94
C THR A 170 1.00 -17.56 13.88
N ASP A 171 1.03 -16.75 12.82
CA ASP A 171 2.05 -15.71 12.64
C ASP A 171 2.14 -14.71 13.81
N PRO A 172 1.03 -14.31 14.47
CA PRO A 172 1.07 -13.43 15.63
C PRO A 172 1.95 -13.96 16.78
N GLU A 173 2.07 -15.27 16.93
CA GLU A 173 2.80 -15.92 18.02
C GLU A 173 4.33 -15.89 17.83
N LEU A 174 4.83 -15.52 16.64
CA LEU A 174 6.26 -15.37 16.39
C LEU A 174 6.83 -14.19 17.21
N LYS A 175 7.89 -14.47 17.97
CA LYS A 175 8.63 -13.54 18.81
C LYS A 175 9.70 -12.78 18.01
N PRO A 176 10.20 -11.64 18.51
CA PRO A 176 11.21 -10.82 17.81
C PRO A 176 12.43 -11.61 17.30
N GLN A 177 12.96 -12.54 18.09
CA GLN A 177 14.11 -13.36 17.66
C GLN A 177 13.81 -14.18 16.41
N GLN A 178 12.63 -14.78 16.33
CA GLN A 178 12.21 -15.60 15.19
C GLN A 178 11.90 -14.73 13.97
N LEU A 179 11.26 -13.58 14.17
CA LEU A 179 11.01 -12.62 13.10
C LEU A 179 12.30 -12.04 12.52
N ARG A 180 13.33 -11.79 13.34
CA ARG A 180 14.64 -11.33 12.86
C ARG A 180 15.30 -12.37 11.95
N ALA A 181 15.26 -13.65 12.36
CA ALA A 181 15.74 -14.75 11.52
C ALA A 181 14.94 -14.87 10.21
N LEU A 182 13.61 -14.71 10.29
CA LEU A 182 12.73 -14.75 9.12
C LEU A 182 12.99 -13.58 8.15
N VAL A 183 13.22 -12.37 8.64
CA VAL A 183 13.61 -11.22 7.80
C VAL A 183 14.92 -11.52 7.07
N ALA A 184 15.93 -12.07 7.77
CA ALA A 184 17.20 -12.44 7.14
C ALA A 184 17.00 -13.50 6.04
N GLU A 185 16.15 -14.49 6.30
CA GLU A 185 15.81 -15.51 5.31
C GLU A 185 15.08 -14.93 4.09
N PHE A 186 14.14 -14.01 4.29
CA PHE A 186 13.45 -13.35 3.18
C PHE A 186 14.40 -12.50 2.34
N LEU A 187 15.37 -11.83 2.97
CA LEU A 187 16.41 -11.10 2.25
C LEU A 187 17.33 -12.04 1.47
N ARG A 188 17.62 -13.25 1.99
CA ARG A 188 18.36 -14.30 1.27
C ARG A 188 17.59 -14.78 0.05
N ILE A 189 16.31 -15.12 0.20
CA ILE A 189 15.42 -15.49 -0.92
C ILE A 189 15.43 -14.39 -1.98
N TYR A 190 15.26 -13.12 -1.57
CA TYR A 190 15.31 -11.99 -2.51
C TYR A 190 16.64 -11.95 -3.29
N LYS A 191 17.77 -12.14 -2.62
CA LYS A 191 19.09 -12.12 -3.25
C LYS A 191 19.29 -13.26 -4.23
N GLU A 192 18.85 -14.46 -3.88
CA GLU A 192 18.97 -15.65 -4.73
C GLU A 192 18.13 -15.51 -6.00
N GLU A 193 16.92 -14.96 -5.89
CA GLU A 193 15.99 -14.82 -7.01
C GLU A 193 16.31 -13.66 -7.94
N THR A 194 16.90 -12.58 -7.40
CA THR A 194 17.17 -11.36 -8.18
C THR A 194 18.65 -11.18 -8.53
N GLY A 195 19.54 -11.95 -7.90
CA GLY A 195 20.99 -11.77 -7.97
C GLY A 195 21.51 -10.48 -7.33
N ARG A 196 20.68 -9.75 -6.56
CA ARG A 196 21.01 -8.45 -5.96
C ARG A 196 20.52 -8.37 -4.53
N ASP A 197 21.21 -7.61 -3.70
CA ASP A 197 20.73 -7.31 -2.35
C ASP A 197 19.43 -6.49 -2.39
N PHE A 198 18.61 -6.64 -1.36
CA PHE A 198 17.39 -5.84 -1.22
C PHE A 198 17.75 -4.35 -1.12
N PRO A 199 17.10 -3.45 -1.91
CA PRO A 199 17.48 -2.05 -1.96
C PRO A 199 17.31 -1.39 -0.58
N SER A 200 18.42 -0.88 -0.04
CA SER A 200 18.41 -0.17 1.25
C SER A 200 17.96 1.28 1.11
N ASP A 201 18.11 1.89 -0.08
CA ASP A 201 17.65 3.25 -0.37
C ASP A 201 16.13 3.26 -0.63
N PRO A 202 15.33 3.94 0.23
CA PRO A 202 13.89 4.13 0.04
C PRO A 202 13.52 4.76 -1.31
N VAL A 203 14.37 5.63 -1.85
CA VAL A 203 14.11 6.32 -3.12
C VAL A 203 14.22 5.34 -4.30
N GLU A 204 15.16 4.40 -4.25
CA GLU A 204 15.24 3.29 -5.21
C GLU A 204 14.03 2.37 -5.09
N GLN A 205 13.64 1.99 -3.86
CA GLN A 205 12.42 1.20 -3.61
C GLN A 205 11.19 1.86 -4.25
N LEU A 206 11.03 3.18 -4.07
CA LEU A 206 9.90 3.93 -4.62
C LEU A 206 9.92 3.94 -6.15
N ARG A 207 11.11 4.12 -6.75
CA ARG A 207 11.30 4.08 -8.20
C ARG A 207 10.86 2.75 -8.78
N ASP A 208 11.34 1.66 -8.18
CA ASP A 208 11.03 0.30 -8.60
C ASP A 208 9.54 -0.02 -8.44
N ALA A 209 8.92 0.41 -7.34
CA ALA A 209 7.48 0.21 -7.12
C ALA A 209 6.62 0.97 -8.15
N ILE A 210 6.99 2.20 -8.52
CA ILE A 210 6.29 2.97 -9.57
C ILE A 210 6.41 2.26 -10.92
N ASP A 211 7.62 1.79 -11.27
CA ASP A 211 7.88 1.05 -12.51
C ASP A 211 7.07 -0.26 -12.57
N ALA A 212 7.03 -1.01 -11.46
CA ALA A 212 6.22 -2.22 -11.35
C ALA A 212 4.72 -1.95 -11.53
N VAL A 213 4.19 -0.85 -10.97
CA VAL A 213 2.78 -0.49 -11.17
C VAL A 213 2.51 -0.13 -12.63
N PHE A 214 3.41 0.57 -13.34
CA PHE A 214 3.20 0.80 -14.76
C PHE A 214 3.23 -0.51 -15.56
N LYS A 215 4.19 -1.39 -15.29
CA LYS A 215 4.31 -2.71 -15.94
C LYS A 215 3.09 -3.59 -15.68
N SER A 216 2.49 -3.52 -14.49
CA SER A 216 1.34 -4.36 -14.13
C SER A 216 0.13 -4.15 -15.05
N TRP A 217 0.01 -2.96 -15.66
CA TRP A 217 -1.02 -2.66 -16.67
C TRP A 217 -0.98 -3.62 -17.87
N ASN A 218 0.19 -4.09 -18.30
CA ASN A 218 0.32 -4.96 -19.48
C ASN A 218 0.64 -6.42 -19.16
N THR A 219 0.40 -6.87 -17.92
CA THR A 219 0.42 -8.29 -17.58
C THR A 219 -0.69 -9.03 -18.33
N ASP A 220 -0.48 -10.33 -18.60
CA ASP A 220 -1.46 -11.15 -19.33
C ASP A 220 -2.77 -11.27 -18.58
N ARG A 221 -2.70 -11.31 -17.24
CA ARG A 221 -3.86 -11.24 -16.36
C ARG A 221 -4.62 -9.94 -16.61
N ALA A 222 -3.95 -8.77 -16.54
CA ALA A 222 -4.58 -7.46 -16.74
C ALA A 222 -5.21 -7.29 -18.13
N LYS A 223 -4.52 -7.71 -19.19
CA LYS A 223 -5.04 -7.71 -20.57
C LYS A 223 -6.28 -8.59 -20.70
N THR A 224 -6.23 -9.80 -20.15
CA THR A 224 -7.36 -10.74 -20.19
C THR A 224 -8.58 -10.16 -19.49
N TYR A 225 -8.41 -9.60 -18.28
CA TYR A 225 -9.49 -8.95 -17.55
C TYR A 225 -10.10 -7.78 -18.33
N ARG A 226 -9.26 -6.90 -18.89
CA ARG A 226 -9.76 -5.77 -19.69
C ARG A 226 -10.55 -6.21 -20.91
N ARG A 227 -10.12 -7.27 -21.60
CA ARG A 227 -10.86 -7.85 -22.74
C ARG A 227 -12.23 -8.37 -22.31
N LEU A 228 -12.31 -9.08 -21.19
CA LEU A 228 -13.57 -9.64 -20.66
C LEU A 228 -14.54 -8.52 -20.24
N GLU A 229 -14.03 -7.50 -19.52
CA GLU A 229 -14.82 -6.38 -19.00
C GLU A 229 -14.99 -5.23 -20.01
N ARG A 230 -14.51 -5.39 -21.26
CA ARG A 230 -14.56 -4.38 -22.33
C ARG A 230 -13.94 -3.03 -21.93
N ILE A 231 -12.86 -3.07 -21.16
CA ILE A 231 -12.09 -1.90 -20.74
C ILE A 231 -11.04 -1.59 -21.82
N PRO A 232 -10.98 -0.36 -22.36
CA PRO A 232 -9.96 0.02 -23.35
C PRO A 232 -8.52 -0.11 -22.83
N ASP A 233 -7.63 -0.64 -23.67
CA ASP A 233 -6.21 -0.86 -23.35
C ASP A 233 -5.40 0.44 -23.24
N ASP A 234 -5.87 1.49 -23.91
CA ASP A 234 -5.18 2.78 -24.03
C ASP A 234 -5.34 3.66 -22.79
N LEU A 235 -6.14 3.28 -21.78
CA LEU A 235 -6.37 4.11 -20.59
C LEU A 235 -5.11 4.28 -19.73
N GLY A 236 -4.35 3.21 -19.52
CA GLY A 236 -3.27 3.15 -18.54
C GLY A 236 -3.77 3.10 -17.08
N THR A 237 -2.80 3.06 -16.15
CA THR A 237 -3.06 3.03 -14.70
C THR A 237 -2.38 4.20 -14.00
N ALA A 238 -3.01 4.75 -12.96
CA ALA A 238 -2.37 5.75 -12.10
C ALA A 238 -1.65 5.07 -10.93
N VAL A 239 -0.65 5.75 -10.36
CA VAL A 239 0.08 5.30 -9.17
C VAL A 239 -0.23 6.23 -8.01
N ASN A 240 -0.76 5.70 -6.93
CA ASN A 240 -1.03 6.46 -5.70
C ASN A 240 0.08 6.16 -4.69
N VAL A 241 0.80 7.19 -4.29
CA VAL A 241 1.81 7.14 -3.24
C VAL A 241 1.23 7.84 -2.02
N GLN A 242 1.01 7.11 -0.95
CA GLN A 242 0.27 7.59 0.22
C GLN A 242 0.99 7.22 1.51
N MET A 243 1.04 8.15 2.47
CA MET A 243 1.59 7.90 3.81
C MET A 243 0.93 6.68 4.45
N MET A 244 1.73 5.79 5.03
CA MET A 244 1.25 4.67 5.82
C MET A 244 0.59 5.15 7.11
N VAL A 245 -0.50 4.49 7.46
CA VAL A 245 -1.07 4.46 8.80
C VAL A 245 -1.16 3.01 9.21
N PHE A 246 -0.98 2.73 10.50
CA PHE A 246 -0.84 1.36 11.01
C PHE A 246 -2.06 1.00 11.84
N GLY A 247 -2.82 0.01 11.37
CA GLY A 247 -3.90 -0.60 12.14
C GLY A 247 -3.41 -1.65 13.14
N ASN A 248 -2.10 -1.91 13.18
CA ASN A 248 -1.45 -2.99 13.93
C ASN A 248 -0.42 -2.48 14.96
N MET A 249 -0.69 -1.34 15.58
CA MET A 249 0.10 -0.78 16.69
C MET A 249 -0.50 -1.11 18.07
N GLY A 250 -1.15 -2.27 18.21
CA GLY A 250 -1.81 -2.70 19.45
C GLY A 250 -3.33 -2.52 19.44
N ASP A 251 -3.93 -2.69 20.62
CA ASP A 251 -5.38 -2.88 20.78
C ASP A 251 -6.22 -1.62 20.52
N THR A 252 -5.57 -0.46 20.47
CA THR A 252 -6.19 0.83 20.12
C THR A 252 -6.05 1.18 18.64
N SER A 253 -5.64 0.20 17.82
CA SER A 253 -5.50 0.32 16.38
C SER A 253 -6.30 -0.77 15.67
N GLY A 254 -6.71 -0.51 14.44
CA GLY A 254 -7.37 -1.53 13.62
C GLY A 254 -7.57 -1.10 12.19
N THR A 255 -8.13 -2.01 11.40
CA THR A 255 -8.47 -1.78 9.99
C THR A 255 -9.82 -2.42 9.69
N GLY A 256 -10.51 -1.92 8.66
CA GLY A 256 -11.81 -2.46 8.28
C GLY A 256 -12.29 -1.94 6.94
N VAL A 257 -13.32 -2.60 6.43
CA VAL A 257 -14.02 -2.24 5.20
C VAL A 257 -15.51 -2.18 5.52
N ALA A 258 -16.19 -1.14 5.05
CA ALA A 258 -17.60 -0.94 5.33
C ALA A 258 -18.36 -0.35 4.15
N PHE A 259 -19.65 -0.64 4.12
CA PHE A 259 -20.66 -0.07 3.27
C PHE A 259 -21.60 0.79 4.11
N THR A 260 -22.07 1.88 3.52
CA THR A 260 -23.00 2.82 4.18
C THR A 260 -24.42 2.28 4.32
N ARG A 261 -24.71 1.18 3.61
CA ARG A 261 -25.94 0.38 3.67
C ARG A 261 -25.57 -1.09 3.58
N ASN A 262 -26.44 -1.96 4.08
CA ASN A 262 -26.27 -3.40 3.94
C ASN A 262 -26.38 -3.79 2.45
N PRO A 263 -25.32 -4.32 1.83
CA PRO A 263 -25.33 -4.65 0.41
C PRO A 263 -26.15 -5.92 0.09
N ILE A 264 -26.54 -6.70 1.10
CA ILE A 264 -27.31 -7.95 0.95
C ILE A 264 -28.81 -7.66 0.90
N ILE A 265 -29.32 -6.89 1.87
CA ILE A 265 -30.77 -6.64 2.04
C ILE A 265 -31.19 -5.19 1.78
N GLY A 266 -30.23 -4.27 1.55
CA GLY A 266 -30.50 -2.86 1.25
C GLY A 266 -30.90 -1.99 2.45
N SER A 267 -30.90 -2.55 3.67
CA SER A 267 -31.19 -1.81 4.91
C SER A 267 -30.21 -0.66 5.13
N LYS A 268 -30.71 0.44 5.72
CA LYS A 268 -29.91 1.64 6.02
C LYS A 268 -29.14 1.46 7.33
N GLU A 269 -28.16 0.56 7.30
CA GLU A 269 -27.23 0.29 8.41
C GLU A 269 -25.80 0.17 7.91
N LEU A 270 -24.82 0.52 8.76
CA LEU A 270 -23.42 0.29 8.46
C LEU A 270 -23.15 -1.22 8.46
N TYR A 271 -22.60 -1.73 7.37
CA TYR A 271 -22.32 -3.14 7.18
C TYR A 271 -20.86 -3.33 6.76
N GLY A 272 -20.16 -4.29 7.35
CA GLY A 272 -18.79 -4.60 6.97
C GLY A 272 -18.00 -5.28 8.07
N ASP A 273 -16.70 -5.39 7.84
CA ASP A 273 -15.75 -6.17 8.61
C ASP A 273 -14.64 -5.31 9.19
N TYR A 274 -14.16 -5.69 10.37
CA TYR A 274 -13.14 -5.00 11.14
C TYR A 274 -12.20 -6.01 11.81
N LEU A 275 -10.92 -5.65 11.91
CA LEU A 275 -9.93 -6.35 12.70
C LEU A 275 -9.16 -5.36 13.58
N ALA A 276 -9.13 -5.65 14.88
CA ALA A 276 -8.22 -4.99 15.82
C ALA A 276 -6.79 -5.49 15.63
N ASN A 277 -5.83 -4.57 15.80
CA ASN A 277 -4.40 -4.83 15.72
C ASN A 277 -4.01 -5.62 14.45
N ALA A 278 -4.35 -5.08 13.27
CA ALA A 278 -4.21 -5.74 11.98
C ALA A 278 -3.91 -4.74 10.84
N GLN A 279 -3.42 -5.23 9.70
CA GLN A 279 -3.33 -4.45 8.45
C GLN A 279 -4.45 -4.85 7.49
N GLY A 280 -4.75 -3.98 6.51
CA GLY A 280 -5.83 -4.21 5.55
C GLY A 280 -5.72 -5.52 4.77
N GLU A 281 -4.49 -6.04 4.60
CA GLU A 281 -4.24 -7.35 4.00
C GLU A 281 -4.88 -8.49 4.81
N ASP A 282 -4.81 -8.43 6.15
CA ASP A 282 -5.33 -9.50 7.01
C ASP A 282 -6.87 -9.60 6.92
N VAL A 283 -7.56 -8.48 6.65
CA VAL A 283 -9.02 -8.43 6.42
C VAL A 283 -9.38 -9.08 5.08
N VAL A 284 -8.54 -8.90 4.05
CA VAL A 284 -8.83 -9.41 2.69
C VAL A 284 -8.39 -10.87 2.53
N ALA A 285 -7.32 -11.28 3.20
CA ALA A 285 -6.75 -12.62 3.08
C ALA A 285 -7.55 -13.69 3.83
N GLY A 286 -8.42 -13.32 4.77
CA GLY A 286 -9.25 -14.27 5.53
C GLY A 286 -8.45 -15.17 6.47
N VAL A 287 -7.23 -14.78 6.84
CA VAL A 287 -6.35 -15.55 7.75
C VAL A 287 -6.78 -15.40 9.21
N ARG A 288 -7.50 -14.33 9.53
CA ARG A 288 -8.08 -14.05 10.86
C ARG A 288 -9.58 -13.84 10.71
N ASP A 289 -10.34 -14.36 11.66
CA ASP A 289 -11.78 -14.12 11.74
C ASP A 289 -12.05 -12.63 11.97
N THR A 290 -12.79 -12.02 11.05
CA THR A 290 -13.19 -10.62 11.14
C THR A 290 -14.33 -10.45 12.13
N GLU A 291 -14.37 -9.30 12.79
CA GLU A 291 -15.54 -8.88 13.57
C GLU A 291 -16.43 -7.98 12.71
N PRO A 292 -17.76 -7.96 12.93
CA PRO A 292 -18.61 -6.99 12.25
C PRO A 292 -18.20 -5.56 12.62
N ILE A 293 -18.36 -4.60 11.70
CA ILE A 293 -17.98 -3.19 11.90
C ILE A 293 -18.65 -2.56 13.15
N SER A 294 -19.79 -3.10 13.57
CA SER A 294 -20.48 -2.70 14.81
C SER A 294 -19.66 -2.99 16.08
N ALA A 295 -18.75 -3.97 16.06
CA ALA A 295 -17.86 -4.27 17.17
C ALA A 295 -16.90 -3.11 17.49
N LEU A 296 -16.53 -2.31 16.48
CA LEU A 296 -15.73 -1.10 16.66
C LEU A 296 -16.39 -0.10 17.64
N LYS A 297 -17.73 -0.08 17.73
CA LYS A 297 -18.46 0.74 18.70
C LYS A 297 -18.13 0.38 20.14
N LYS A 298 -17.86 -0.91 20.42
CA LYS A 298 -17.48 -1.40 21.74
C LYS A 298 -16.00 -1.16 22.02
N HIS A 299 -15.13 -1.45 21.05
CA HIS A 299 -13.67 -1.39 21.23
C HIS A 299 -13.12 0.04 21.19
N MET A 300 -13.60 0.88 20.27
CA MET A 300 -13.16 2.26 20.09
C MET A 300 -14.34 3.21 19.83
N PRO A 301 -15.19 3.49 20.84
CA PRO A 301 -16.44 4.23 20.67
C PRO A 301 -16.27 5.65 20.07
N LYS A 302 -15.17 6.34 20.41
CA LYS A 302 -14.85 7.66 19.86
C LYS A 302 -14.54 7.58 18.35
N VAL A 303 -13.76 6.57 17.95
CA VAL A 303 -13.40 6.32 16.54
C VAL A 303 -14.64 5.92 15.76
N TYR A 304 -15.48 5.02 16.31
CA TYR A 304 -16.73 4.62 15.68
C TYR A 304 -17.67 5.81 15.45
N THR A 305 -17.87 6.67 16.45
CA THR A 305 -18.70 7.88 16.31
C THR A 305 -18.18 8.82 15.22
N GLN A 306 -16.85 8.98 15.12
CA GLN A 306 -16.24 9.79 14.05
C GLN A 306 -16.41 9.13 12.67
N PHE A 307 -16.16 7.82 12.58
CA PHE A 307 -16.36 7.04 11.36
C PHE A 307 -17.81 7.10 10.87
N GLU A 308 -18.77 6.90 11.77
CA GLU A 308 -20.20 6.99 11.46
C GLU A 308 -20.59 8.37 10.93
N ARG A 309 -20.02 9.45 11.47
CA ARG A 309 -20.25 10.81 10.95
C ARG A 309 -19.77 10.97 9.50
N TYR A 310 -18.65 10.34 9.15
CA TYR A 310 -18.12 10.37 7.79
C TYR A 310 -18.86 9.46 6.82
N ALA A 311 -19.49 8.39 7.32
CA ALA A 311 -20.21 7.41 6.51
C ALA A 311 -21.69 7.78 6.24
N ARG A 312 -22.24 8.75 6.96
CA ARG A 312 -23.62 9.25 6.81
C ARG A 312 -23.70 10.41 5.85
#